data_AF-A0A256W7B0-F1
#
_entry.id   AF-A0A256W7B0-F1
#
_cell.length_a   1.000
_cell.length_b   1.000
_cell.length_c   1.000
_cell.angle_alpha   90.00
_cell.angle_beta   90.00
_cell.angle_gamma   90.00
#
_symmetry.space_group_name_H-M   'P 1'
#
loop_
_entity.id
_entity.type
_entity.pdbx_description
1 polymer ?
#
loop_
_entity_poly.entity_id
_entity_poly.type
_entity_poly.pdbx_seq_one_letter_code
_entity_poly.pdbx_strand_id
1 'polypeptide(L)'
;MKNLNIAISALTLLFYLNTDSFCQSNFILAGETSGSSTVYTDLIPDIRIINFYNSNSIWYYDIDKDDIYDFLFKSSSVQSPGGVYKKEYKIETTGGESIAMHPSSPQCADVINANDTIGDNLIWGTSAILWYYSSYPGGTPIDIGFWQNVEGKYLGLKKVIGNDTIYCWFQLYVANDYIHFREFATSQQLAKTKDFNVKTIDGIKLVPSTDPEFSK
;
A
#
# COMPACT_ATOMS: atom_id res chain seq x y z
N MET A 1 -60.85 23.21 -10.60
CA MET A 1 -59.74 23.20 -9.64
C MET A 1 -59.08 21.81 -9.60
N LYS A 2 -58.31 21.42 -10.63
CA LYS A 2 -57.74 20.05 -10.76
C LYS A 2 -56.29 19.97 -11.30
N ASN A 3 -55.56 21.08 -11.36
CA ASN A 3 -54.24 21.14 -12.02
C ASN A 3 -53.07 21.58 -11.12
N LEU A 4 -53.23 21.62 -9.78
CA LEU A 4 -52.18 22.14 -8.89
C LEU A 4 -51.32 21.04 -8.22
N ASN A 5 -51.74 19.77 -8.27
CA ASN A 5 -51.03 18.69 -7.54
C ASN A 5 -49.96 17.96 -8.35
N ILE A 6 -49.82 18.20 -9.66
CA ILE A 6 -48.81 17.52 -10.49
C ILE A 6 -47.46 18.27 -10.48
N ALA A 7 -47.50 19.59 -10.29
CA ALA A 7 -46.28 20.42 -10.29
C ALA A 7 -45.41 20.23 -9.03
N ILE A 8 -46.01 19.86 -7.90
CA ILE A 8 -45.29 19.71 -6.62
C ILE A 8 -44.47 18.41 -6.60
N SER A 9 -44.98 17.30 -7.17
CA SER A 9 -44.23 16.03 -7.21
C SER A 9 -43.04 16.06 -8.17
N ALA A 10 -43.13 16.78 -9.30
CA ALA A 10 -42.00 16.94 -10.21
C ALA A 10 -40.88 17.81 -9.64
N LEU A 11 -41.24 18.81 -8.81
CA LEU A 11 -40.26 19.67 -8.14
C LEU A 11 -39.55 18.94 -6.98
N THR A 12 -40.25 18.02 -6.31
CA THR A 12 -39.65 17.20 -5.24
C THR A 12 -38.72 16.12 -5.82
N LEU A 13 -38.98 15.64 -7.05
CA LEU A 13 -38.12 14.70 -7.76
C LEU A 13 -36.84 15.36 -8.31
N LEU A 14 -36.87 16.67 -8.63
CA LEU A 14 -35.69 17.40 -9.10
C LEU A 14 -34.68 17.76 -8.00
N PHE A 15 -35.09 17.75 -6.73
CA PHE A 15 -34.19 17.98 -5.59
C PHE A 15 -33.42 16.73 -5.14
N TYR A 16 -33.77 15.55 -5.66
CA TYR A 16 -33.09 14.28 -5.30
C TYR A 16 -31.92 13.91 -6.22
N LEU A 17 -31.56 14.74 -7.20
CA LEU A 17 -30.58 14.39 -8.24
C LEU A 17 -29.29 15.22 -8.23
N ASN A 18 -28.99 16.02 -7.20
CA ASN A 18 -27.89 16.99 -7.31
C ASN A 18 -27.03 17.26 -6.06
N THR A 19 -26.86 16.33 -5.11
CA THR A 19 -25.92 16.58 -4.01
C THR A 19 -24.95 15.46 -3.66
N ASP A 20 -24.82 14.43 -4.50
CA ASP A 20 -23.57 13.66 -4.49
C ASP A 20 -22.52 14.43 -5.30
N SER A 21 -22.33 15.70 -4.95
CA SER A 21 -21.03 16.31 -5.08
C SER A 21 -20.15 15.51 -4.14
N PHE A 22 -19.61 14.40 -4.63
CA PHE A 22 -18.46 13.74 -4.02
C PHE A 22 -17.40 14.84 -3.94
N CYS A 23 -17.38 15.56 -2.82
CA CYS A 23 -16.24 16.37 -2.45
C CYS A 23 -15.17 15.34 -2.17
N GLN A 24 -14.49 14.93 -3.25
CA GLN A 24 -13.40 14.00 -3.16
C GLN A 24 -12.33 14.74 -2.38
N SER A 25 -12.13 14.32 -1.15
CA SER A 25 -11.01 14.76 -0.37
C SER A 25 -9.76 14.45 -1.17
N ASN A 26 -8.88 15.44 -1.38
CA ASN A 26 -7.58 15.24 -2.05
C ASN A 26 -6.60 14.43 -1.18
N PHE A 27 -7.12 13.69 -0.20
CA PHE A 27 -6.37 12.89 0.74
C PHE A 27 -7.25 11.83 1.40
N ILE A 28 -6.59 10.84 1.99
CA ILE A 28 -7.15 9.95 3.01
C ILE A 28 -6.32 10.04 4.29
N LEU A 29 -6.90 9.58 5.39
CA LEU A 29 -6.16 9.41 6.64
C LEU A 29 -5.56 8.00 6.69
N ALA A 30 -4.28 7.91 7.01
CA ALA A 30 -3.61 6.64 7.24
C ALA A 30 -4.30 5.86 8.38
N GLY A 31 -4.66 4.60 8.16
CA GLY A 31 -5.39 3.79 9.15
C GLY A 31 -6.89 4.07 9.26
N GLU A 32 -7.48 4.91 8.41
CA GLU A 32 -8.93 5.10 8.36
C GLU A 32 -9.65 3.83 7.88
N THR A 33 -10.48 3.24 8.73
CA THR A 33 -11.25 2.03 8.41
C THR A 33 -12.72 2.31 8.05
N SER A 34 -13.16 3.56 8.18
CA SER A 34 -14.52 4.00 7.88
C SER A 34 -14.54 5.44 7.40
N GLY A 35 -15.22 5.71 6.29
CA GLY A 35 -15.40 7.05 5.74
C GLY A 35 -16.33 6.99 4.53
N SER A 36 -16.98 8.11 4.17
CA SER A 36 -17.92 8.14 3.04
C SER A 36 -17.28 7.85 1.68
N SER A 37 -15.96 8.01 1.59
CA SER A 37 -15.18 7.85 0.36
C SER A 37 -14.09 6.78 0.48
N THR A 38 -14.01 6.08 1.62
CA THR A 38 -12.92 5.16 1.90
C THR A 38 -13.40 3.71 1.81
N VAL A 39 -12.72 2.90 1.00
CA VAL A 39 -12.91 1.44 1.00
C VAL A 39 -11.76 0.82 1.76
N TYR A 40 -12.07 0.32 2.95
CA TYR A 40 -11.15 -0.48 3.75
C TYR A 40 -11.29 -1.96 3.41
N THR A 41 -10.16 -2.65 3.36
CA THR A 41 -10.06 -4.11 3.21
C THR A 41 -9.04 -4.64 4.21
N ASP A 42 -9.54 -5.44 5.16
CA ASP A 42 -8.70 -6.25 6.03
C ASP A 42 -8.16 -7.45 5.25
N LEU A 43 -6.86 -7.68 5.30
CA LEU A 43 -6.23 -8.79 4.59
C LEU A 43 -6.32 -10.03 5.47
N ILE A 44 -7.36 -10.84 5.31
CA ILE A 44 -7.54 -12.08 6.07
C ILE A 44 -7.26 -13.31 5.19
N PRO A 45 -6.29 -14.17 5.54
CA PRO A 45 -5.30 -13.98 6.59
C PRO A 45 -4.24 -12.95 6.18
N ASP A 46 -3.58 -12.35 7.17
CA ASP A 46 -2.43 -11.50 6.91
C ASP A 46 -1.40 -12.25 6.05
N ILE A 47 -0.75 -11.53 5.14
CA ILE A 47 0.19 -12.11 4.20
C ILE A 47 1.58 -11.94 4.76
N ARG A 48 2.15 -13.04 5.27
CA ARG A 48 3.55 -13.11 5.67
C ARG A 48 4.38 -13.73 4.55
N ILE A 49 5.44 -13.02 4.21
CA ILE A 49 6.36 -13.38 3.16
C ILE A 49 7.71 -13.66 3.79
N ILE A 50 8.16 -14.91 3.75
CA ILE A 50 9.43 -15.31 4.33
C ILE A 50 10.51 -15.25 3.25
N ASN A 51 11.55 -14.46 3.50
CA ASN A 51 12.71 -14.33 2.64
C ASN A 51 13.77 -15.36 3.07
N PHE A 52 13.96 -16.39 2.25
CA PHE A 52 14.96 -17.42 2.48
C PHE A 52 16.36 -16.95 2.12
N TYR A 53 17.39 -17.61 2.65
CA TYR A 53 18.77 -17.35 2.27
C TYR A 53 18.96 -17.52 0.76
N ASN A 54 19.67 -16.58 0.12
CA ASN A 54 19.91 -16.59 -1.33
C ASN A 54 18.61 -16.67 -2.14
N SER A 55 17.59 -15.91 -1.74
CA SER A 55 16.31 -15.85 -2.43
C SER A 55 16.04 -14.46 -3.00
N ASN A 56 15.32 -14.46 -4.12
CA ASN A 56 14.74 -13.28 -4.72
C ASN A 56 13.25 -13.54 -4.85
N SER A 57 12.45 -12.53 -4.59
CA SER A 57 11.02 -12.70 -4.52
C SER A 57 10.34 -11.42 -4.98
N ILE A 58 9.27 -11.57 -5.76
CA ILE A 58 8.51 -10.46 -6.31
C ILE A 58 7.04 -10.73 -6.03
N TRP A 59 6.35 -9.73 -5.48
CA TRP A 59 4.91 -9.73 -5.29
C TRP A 59 4.31 -8.61 -6.09
N TYR A 60 3.19 -8.89 -6.73
CA TYR A 60 2.49 -7.92 -7.53
C TYR A 60 1.21 -7.52 -6.80
N TYR A 61 0.86 -6.24 -6.88
CA TYR A 61 -0.38 -5.70 -6.35
C TYR A 61 -1.08 -4.89 -7.42
N ASP A 62 -2.39 -5.03 -7.48
CA ASP A 62 -3.31 -4.40 -8.42
C ASP A 62 -4.39 -3.73 -7.56
N ILE A 63 -4.38 -2.40 -7.54
CA ILE A 63 -5.18 -1.56 -6.64
C ILE A 63 -6.64 -1.49 -7.07
N ASP A 64 -6.90 -1.45 -8.38
CA ASP A 64 -8.23 -1.25 -8.95
C ASP A 64 -8.81 -2.48 -9.64
N LYS A 65 -8.03 -3.55 -9.75
CA LYS A 65 -8.33 -4.82 -10.46
C LYS A 65 -8.82 -4.62 -11.87
N ASP A 66 -8.07 -3.85 -12.61
CA ASP A 66 -8.13 -3.83 -14.07
C ASP A 66 -7.32 -4.98 -14.72
N ASP A 67 -6.83 -5.93 -13.90
CA ASP A 67 -5.94 -7.05 -14.25
C ASP A 67 -4.53 -6.58 -14.72
N ILE A 68 -4.18 -5.32 -14.45
CA ILE A 68 -2.84 -4.75 -14.63
C ILE A 68 -2.26 -4.51 -13.24
N TYR A 69 -1.13 -5.16 -12.94
CA TYR A 69 -0.43 -4.89 -11.69
C TYR A 69 0.09 -3.46 -11.67
N ASP A 70 -0.07 -2.78 -10.55
CA ASP A 70 0.26 -1.38 -10.26
C ASP A 70 1.55 -1.22 -9.48
N PHE A 71 1.77 -2.14 -8.54
CA PHE A 71 2.93 -2.14 -7.68
C PHE A 71 3.59 -3.50 -7.67
N LEU A 72 4.91 -3.49 -7.50
CA LEU A 72 5.69 -4.67 -7.26
C LEU A 72 6.51 -4.50 -5.98
N PHE A 73 6.40 -5.45 -5.07
CA PHE A 73 7.23 -5.55 -3.89
C PHE A 73 8.32 -6.57 -4.18
N LYS A 74 9.56 -6.19 -3.95
CA LYS A 74 10.74 -7.03 -4.15
C LYS A 74 11.38 -7.29 -2.81
N SER A 75 11.77 -8.54 -2.59
CA SER A 75 12.77 -8.85 -1.58
C SER A 75 13.94 -9.59 -2.23
N SER A 76 15.15 -9.23 -1.84
CA SER A 76 16.34 -9.99 -2.17
C SER A 76 17.14 -10.28 -0.91
N SER A 77 17.73 -11.47 -0.83
CA SER A 77 18.74 -11.79 0.17
C SER A 77 19.86 -12.54 -0.51
N VAL A 78 21.10 -12.11 -0.27
CA VAL A 78 22.31 -12.74 -0.81
C VAL A 78 23.32 -12.93 0.31
N GLN A 79 23.86 -14.14 0.42
CA GLN A 79 24.98 -14.47 1.26
C GLN A 79 26.06 -15.16 0.41
N SER A 80 27.22 -14.51 0.28
CA SER A 80 28.33 -15.07 -0.51
C SER A 80 29.35 -15.80 0.37
N PRO A 81 30.09 -16.77 -0.21
CA PRO A 81 31.35 -17.21 0.37
C PRO A 81 32.25 -15.99 0.59
N GLY A 82 32.85 -15.88 1.78
CA GLY A 82 33.55 -14.67 2.19
C GLY A 82 32.71 -13.66 2.96
N GLY A 83 31.55 -14.07 3.50
CA GLY A 83 30.86 -13.32 4.56
C GLY A 83 30.14 -12.05 4.13
N VAL A 84 29.96 -11.82 2.82
CA VAL A 84 29.11 -10.73 2.35
C VAL A 84 27.66 -11.16 2.54
N TYR A 85 26.89 -10.33 3.24
CA TYR A 85 25.46 -10.52 3.44
C TYR A 85 24.73 -9.26 3.02
N LYS A 86 23.76 -9.40 2.11
CA LYS A 86 22.91 -8.31 1.63
C LYS A 86 21.45 -8.71 1.75
N LYS A 87 20.63 -7.74 2.12
CA LYS A 87 19.18 -7.86 2.17
C LYS A 87 18.55 -6.56 1.70
N GLU A 88 17.52 -6.66 0.88
CA GLU A 88 16.79 -5.51 0.37
C GLU A 88 15.30 -5.85 0.32
N TYR A 89 14.49 -4.91 0.78
CA TYR A 89 13.06 -4.84 0.57
C TYR A 89 12.77 -3.52 -0.15
N LYS A 90 12.10 -3.61 -1.29
CA LYS A 90 11.85 -2.48 -2.17
C LYS A 90 10.43 -2.55 -2.72
N ILE A 91 9.83 -1.41 -2.99
CA ILE A 91 8.60 -1.29 -3.77
C ILE A 91 8.89 -0.48 -5.04
N GLU A 92 8.30 -0.88 -6.16
CA GLU A 92 8.34 -0.16 -7.42
C GLU A 92 6.93 -0.10 -8.03
N THR A 93 6.68 0.91 -8.86
CA THR A 93 5.46 1.04 -9.64
C THR A 93 5.64 0.42 -11.03
N THR A 94 4.54 0.07 -11.69
CA THR A 94 4.52 -0.52 -13.03
C THR A 94 4.09 0.47 -14.12
N GLY A 95 3.38 1.55 -13.77
CA GLY A 95 3.17 2.70 -14.65
C GLY A 95 1.92 3.54 -14.35
N GLY A 96 2.12 4.78 -13.89
CA GLY A 96 1.02 5.73 -13.57
C GLY A 96 0.81 5.93 -12.06
N GLU A 97 1.46 5.09 -11.26
CA GLU A 97 1.39 5.12 -9.80
C GLU A 97 2.59 5.83 -9.19
N SER A 98 2.49 6.10 -7.89
CA SER A 98 3.58 6.62 -7.09
C SER A 98 3.51 6.14 -5.64
N ILE A 99 4.67 6.17 -4.98
CA ILE A 99 4.92 5.75 -3.61
C ILE A 99 5.32 6.99 -2.80
N ALA A 100 4.79 7.13 -1.60
CA ALA A 100 5.19 8.19 -0.68
C ALA A 100 6.65 7.99 -0.24
N MET A 101 7.47 9.02 -0.39
CA MET A 101 8.91 8.99 -0.15
C MET A 101 9.32 9.91 0.98
N HIS A 102 10.32 9.51 1.74
CA HIS A 102 10.82 10.30 2.85
C HIS A 102 11.50 11.60 2.35
N PRO A 103 11.15 12.79 2.88
CA PRO A 103 11.64 14.06 2.35
C PRO A 103 13.15 14.26 2.42
N SER A 104 13.79 13.78 3.48
CA SER A 104 15.25 13.87 3.63
C SER A 104 16.00 12.68 3.02
N SER A 105 15.29 11.69 2.46
CA SER A 105 15.88 10.48 1.89
C SER A 105 14.98 9.98 0.76
N PRO A 106 14.96 10.69 -0.38
CA PRO A 106 14.01 10.48 -1.47
C PRO A 106 14.31 9.21 -2.30
N GLN A 107 15.08 8.28 -1.76
CA GLN A 107 15.23 6.90 -2.25
C GLN A 107 14.52 5.89 -1.34
N CYS A 108 14.07 6.32 -0.16
CA CYS A 108 13.41 5.49 0.84
C CYS A 108 11.92 5.81 0.92
N ALA A 109 11.12 4.79 1.20
CA ALA A 109 9.69 4.99 1.42
C ALA A 109 9.46 5.71 2.75
N ASP A 110 8.46 6.59 2.79
CA ASP A 110 8.08 7.28 4.02
C ASP A 110 7.39 6.34 5.01
N VAL A 111 7.35 6.73 6.28
CA VAL A 111 6.67 6.01 7.37
C VAL A 111 5.61 6.92 7.95
N ILE A 112 4.36 6.71 7.54
CA ILE A 112 3.25 7.60 7.88
C ILE A 112 2.56 7.09 9.15
N ASN A 113 2.27 7.99 10.11
CA ASN A 113 1.58 7.61 11.34
C ASN A 113 0.07 7.43 11.08
N ALA A 114 -0.60 6.68 11.95
CA ALA A 114 -2.05 6.64 11.96
C ALA A 114 -2.63 8.07 12.06
N ASN A 115 -3.67 8.35 11.28
CA ASN A 115 -4.37 9.63 11.14
C ASN A 115 -3.57 10.75 10.47
N ASP A 116 -2.35 10.51 9.99
CA ASP A 116 -1.66 11.48 9.13
C ASP A 116 -2.29 11.47 7.73
N THR A 117 -2.22 12.62 7.07
CA THR A 117 -2.75 12.83 5.73
C THR A 117 -1.89 12.16 4.67
N ILE A 118 -2.50 11.35 3.82
CA ILE A 118 -1.90 10.83 2.59
C ILE A 118 -2.57 11.54 1.42
N GLY A 119 -1.86 12.50 0.82
CA GLY A 119 -2.39 13.38 -0.22
C GLY A 119 -1.32 14.11 -1.02
N ASP A 120 -1.70 15.23 -1.63
CA ASP A 120 -0.85 16.02 -2.54
C ASP A 120 0.44 16.58 -1.91
N ASN A 121 0.47 16.73 -0.59
CA ASN A 121 1.58 17.34 0.15
C ASN A 121 2.76 16.40 0.41
N LEU A 122 2.63 15.11 0.10
CA LEU A 122 3.73 14.15 0.20
C LEU A 122 4.65 14.21 -1.03
N ILE A 123 5.87 13.72 -0.86
CA ILE A 123 6.79 13.51 -1.99
C ILE A 123 6.49 12.13 -2.58
N TRP A 124 6.37 12.08 -3.91
CA TRP A 124 5.93 10.92 -4.64
C TRP A 124 7.02 10.45 -5.61
N GLY A 125 7.30 9.16 -5.64
CA GLY A 125 8.25 8.57 -6.61
C GLY A 125 7.82 7.19 -7.10
N THR A 126 8.52 6.66 -8.09
CA THR A 126 8.17 5.40 -8.76
C THR A 126 8.87 4.18 -8.18
N SER A 127 9.83 4.38 -7.27
CA SER A 127 10.49 3.29 -6.56
C SER A 127 11.03 3.76 -5.23
N ALA A 128 10.97 2.90 -4.21
CA ALA A 128 11.40 3.23 -2.86
C ALA A 128 11.97 2.02 -2.13
N ILE A 129 13.09 2.22 -1.44
CA ILE A 129 13.64 1.24 -0.49
C ILE A 129 12.78 1.27 0.77
N LEU A 130 12.23 0.12 1.14
CA LEU A 130 11.59 -0.06 2.44
C LEU A 130 12.67 -0.25 3.50
N TRP A 131 13.58 -1.20 3.25
CA TRP A 131 14.74 -1.49 4.08
C TRP A 131 15.86 -2.12 3.26
N TYR A 132 17.10 -1.74 3.51
CA TYR A 132 18.29 -2.32 2.92
C TYR A 132 19.36 -2.49 3.98
N TYR A 133 19.93 -3.68 4.04
CA TYR A 133 21.04 -4.02 4.89
C TYR A 133 22.16 -4.68 4.08
N SER A 134 23.40 -4.26 4.29
CA SER A 134 24.58 -4.91 3.70
C SER A 134 25.72 -4.95 4.70
N SER A 135 26.34 -6.12 4.86
CA SER A 135 27.56 -6.29 5.64
C SER A 135 28.58 -7.10 4.83
N TYR A 136 29.86 -6.86 5.10
CA TYR A 136 30.99 -7.56 4.48
C TYR A 136 32.15 -7.59 5.49
N PRO A 137 33.05 -8.60 5.44
CA PRO A 137 34.11 -8.70 6.43
C PRO A 137 35.04 -7.49 6.41
N GLY A 138 35.30 -6.94 7.60
CA GLY A 138 36.17 -5.78 7.79
C GLY A 138 35.54 -4.45 7.38
N GLY A 139 34.29 -4.43 6.93
CA GLY A 139 33.54 -3.21 6.59
C GLY A 139 32.56 -2.77 7.66
N THR A 140 32.22 -1.48 7.64
CA THR A 140 31.05 -0.97 8.36
C THR A 140 29.78 -1.42 7.63
N PRO A 141 28.80 -2.03 8.33
CA PRO A 141 27.51 -2.35 7.74
C PRO A 141 26.81 -1.10 7.21
N ILE A 142 26.10 -1.25 6.10
CA ILE A 142 25.19 -0.25 5.55
C ILE A 142 23.78 -0.67 5.95
N ASP A 143 23.05 0.23 6.58
CA ASP A 143 21.66 0.03 6.98
C ASP A 143 20.88 1.29 6.63
N ILE A 144 19.96 1.19 5.67
CA ILE A 144 19.15 2.32 5.19
C ILE A 144 17.69 1.89 4.99
N GLY A 145 16.82 2.88 4.88
CA GLY A 145 15.38 2.66 4.86
C GLY A 145 14.80 2.78 6.27
N PHE A 146 13.48 2.94 6.34
CA PHE A 146 12.80 3.32 7.56
C PHE A 146 11.86 2.24 8.09
N TRP A 147 11.74 1.10 7.39
CA TRP A 147 10.70 0.12 7.69
C TRP A 147 11.15 -1.07 8.54
N GLN A 148 12.44 -1.15 8.92
CA GLN A 148 12.95 -2.24 9.75
C GLN A 148 12.33 -2.21 11.16
N ASN A 149 11.64 -3.29 11.52
CA ASN A 149 10.93 -3.48 12.79
C ASN A 149 9.95 -2.35 13.13
N VAL A 150 9.32 -1.75 12.11
CA VAL A 150 8.36 -0.67 12.29
C VAL A 150 6.93 -1.21 12.27
N GLU A 151 6.23 -1.04 13.39
CA GLU A 151 4.85 -1.51 13.60
C GLU A 151 3.85 -0.37 13.65
N GLY A 152 2.61 -0.64 13.20
CA GLY A 152 1.49 0.31 13.29
C GLY A 152 1.70 1.57 12.44
N LYS A 153 2.44 1.45 11.33
CA LYS A 153 2.70 2.54 10.38
C LYS A 153 2.24 2.18 8.99
N TYR A 154 2.11 3.21 8.17
CA TYR A 154 1.42 3.14 6.89
C TYR A 154 2.32 3.61 5.75
N LEU A 155 2.29 2.86 4.66
CA LEU A 155 2.92 3.21 3.39
C LEU A 155 1.87 3.85 2.51
N GLY A 156 2.06 5.11 2.12
CA GLY A 156 1.16 5.80 1.21
C GLY A 156 1.46 5.47 -0.24
N LEU A 157 0.43 5.15 -1.02
CA LEU A 157 0.53 5.03 -2.47
C LEU A 157 -0.53 5.88 -3.17
N LYS A 158 -0.27 6.18 -4.44
CA LYS A 158 -1.11 7.02 -5.29
C LYS A 158 -1.22 6.39 -6.68
N LYS A 159 -2.42 6.32 -7.25
CA LYS A 159 -2.66 5.97 -8.68
C LYS A 159 -3.41 7.12 -9.35
N VAL A 160 -3.04 7.46 -10.58
CA VAL A 160 -3.72 8.49 -11.38
C VAL A 160 -4.42 7.81 -12.56
N ILE A 161 -5.74 7.94 -12.65
CA ILE A 161 -6.58 7.36 -13.71
C ILE A 161 -7.32 8.49 -14.41
N GLY A 162 -6.85 8.89 -15.60
CA GLY A 162 -7.39 10.06 -16.29
C GLY A 162 -7.17 11.33 -15.47
N ASN A 163 -8.26 11.96 -15.00
CA ASN A 163 -8.21 13.16 -14.14
C ASN A 163 -8.37 12.82 -12.65
N ASP A 164 -8.67 11.57 -12.32
CA ASP A 164 -8.96 11.14 -10.96
C ASP A 164 -7.68 10.65 -10.30
N THR A 165 -7.55 10.95 -9.01
CA THR A 165 -6.45 10.46 -8.17
C THR A 165 -7.01 9.55 -7.09
N ILE A 166 -6.40 8.38 -6.94
CA ILE A 166 -6.69 7.41 -5.91
C ILE A 166 -5.53 7.42 -4.93
N TYR A 167 -5.81 7.75 -3.68
CA TYR A 167 -4.87 7.56 -2.59
C TYR A 167 -5.16 6.24 -1.90
N CYS A 168 -4.12 5.60 -1.40
CA CYS A 168 -4.25 4.40 -0.59
C CYS A 168 -3.14 4.28 0.43
N TRP A 169 -3.33 3.35 1.36
CA TRP A 169 -2.29 2.98 2.29
C TRP A 169 -2.21 1.48 2.51
N PHE A 170 -1.01 1.01 2.83
CA PHE A 170 -0.75 -0.33 3.36
C PHE A 170 -0.22 -0.24 4.78
N GLN A 171 -0.78 -1.05 5.69
CA GLN A 171 -0.09 -1.36 6.93
C GLN A 171 0.87 -2.53 6.67
N LEU A 172 2.16 -2.27 6.87
CA LEU A 172 3.20 -3.27 6.66
C LEU A 172 4.17 -3.32 7.83
N TYR A 173 4.80 -4.48 8.00
CA TYR A 173 5.88 -4.69 8.95
C TYR A 173 7.02 -5.43 8.26
N VAL A 174 8.21 -4.83 8.25
CA VAL A 174 9.41 -5.45 7.69
C VAL A 174 10.31 -5.86 8.84
N ALA A 175 10.51 -7.16 8.98
CA ALA A 175 11.50 -7.72 9.89
C ALA A 175 12.67 -8.30 9.11
N ASN A 176 13.66 -8.78 9.86
CA ASN A 176 14.84 -9.42 9.30
C ASN A 176 14.45 -10.41 8.21
N ASP A 177 13.58 -11.38 8.46
CA ASP A 177 13.31 -12.47 7.52
C ASP A 177 11.96 -12.45 6.84
N TYR A 178 11.17 -11.39 7.03
CA TYR A 178 9.89 -11.30 6.37
C TYR A 178 9.36 -9.89 6.19
N ILE A 179 8.47 -9.75 5.23
CA ILE A 179 7.52 -8.64 5.16
C ILE A 179 6.12 -9.18 5.47
N HIS A 180 5.36 -8.43 6.26
CA HIS A 180 4.01 -8.78 6.67
C HIS A 180 3.06 -7.67 6.23
N PHE A 181 2.04 -8.02 5.45
CA PHE A 181 0.98 -7.13 5.01
C PHE A 181 -0.29 -7.45 5.79
N ARG A 182 -0.94 -6.43 6.37
CA ARG A 182 -2.13 -6.62 7.23
C ARG A 182 -3.36 -5.92 6.71
N GLU A 183 -3.23 -4.66 6.34
CA GLU A 183 -4.39 -3.80 6.10
C GLU A 183 -4.19 -2.94 4.86
N PHE A 184 -5.29 -2.60 4.22
CA PHE A 184 -5.31 -1.77 3.04
C PHE A 184 -6.57 -0.90 2.95
N ALA A 185 -6.45 0.35 2.49
CA ALA A 185 -7.63 1.17 2.15
C ALA A 185 -7.38 2.11 0.98
N THR A 186 -8.45 2.46 0.24
CA THR A 186 -8.44 3.41 -0.90
C THR A 186 -9.42 4.56 -0.72
N SER A 187 -9.09 5.72 -1.28
CA SER A 187 -9.91 6.94 -1.31
C SER A 187 -11.10 6.90 -2.28
N GLN A 188 -11.32 5.77 -2.95
CA GLN A 188 -12.39 5.58 -3.91
C GLN A 188 -13.06 4.22 -3.76
N GLN A 189 -14.35 4.18 -4.05
CA GLN A 189 -15.14 2.96 -4.08
C GLN A 189 -14.88 2.18 -5.36
N LEU A 190 -13.82 1.38 -5.35
CA LEU A 190 -13.49 0.48 -6.45
C LEU A 190 -14.41 -0.74 -6.38
N ALA A 191 -14.98 -1.13 -7.52
CA ALA A 191 -15.82 -2.32 -7.60
C ALA A 191 -15.04 -3.53 -7.05
N LYS A 192 -15.60 -4.18 -6.02
CA LYS A 192 -15.16 -5.42 -5.33
C LYS A 192 -13.65 -5.68 -5.27
N THR A 193 -13.04 -5.60 -4.08
CA THR A 193 -11.70 -6.17 -3.84
C THR A 193 -11.64 -7.66 -4.18
N LYS A 194 -10.77 -8.01 -5.13
CA LYS A 194 -10.45 -9.39 -5.53
C LYS A 194 -9.17 -9.76 -4.80
N ASP A 195 -9.07 -11.03 -4.41
CA ASP A 195 -8.01 -11.57 -3.59
C ASP A 195 -6.60 -11.31 -4.16
N PHE A 196 -5.62 -11.17 -3.25
CA PHE A 196 -4.20 -11.00 -3.57
C PHE A 196 -3.70 -12.17 -4.43
N ASN A 197 -3.39 -11.90 -5.70
CA ASN A 197 -2.76 -12.89 -6.58
C ASN A 197 -1.24 -12.87 -6.38
N VAL A 198 -0.75 -13.72 -5.48
CA VAL A 198 0.69 -13.95 -5.36
C VAL A 198 1.17 -14.82 -6.52
N LYS A 199 1.82 -14.22 -7.52
CA LYS A 199 2.64 -14.99 -8.48
C LYS A 199 4.03 -15.22 -7.89
N THR A 200 4.30 -16.43 -7.43
CA THR A 200 5.60 -16.83 -6.91
C THR A 200 6.56 -17.13 -8.06
N ILE A 201 7.75 -16.54 -8.04
CA ILE A 201 8.90 -16.99 -8.83
C ILE A 201 9.90 -17.55 -7.82
N ASP A 202 10.13 -18.86 -7.87
CA ASP A 202 11.07 -19.65 -7.05
C ASP A 202 10.80 -19.80 -5.53
N GLY A 203 10.32 -20.99 -5.13
CA GLY A 203 10.64 -21.60 -3.82
C GLY A 203 9.95 -21.05 -2.56
N ILE A 204 9.04 -20.08 -2.65
CA ILE A 204 8.43 -19.47 -1.45
C ILE A 204 7.15 -20.22 -1.04
N LYS A 205 7.05 -20.53 0.24
CA LYS A 205 5.80 -21.00 0.87
C LYS A 205 5.06 -19.78 1.41
N LEU A 206 3.87 -19.50 0.87
CA LEU A 206 2.92 -18.63 1.57
C LEU A 206 2.49 -19.38 2.83
N VAL A 207 2.73 -18.78 3.99
CA VAL A 207 2.30 -19.32 5.26
C VAL A 207 1.30 -18.33 5.84
N PRO A 208 0.05 -18.76 6.14
CA PRO A 208 -0.84 -17.94 6.94
C PRO A 208 -0.11 -17.47 8.20
N SER A 209 -0.22 -16.19 8.53
CA SER A 209 0.38 -15.69 9.77
C SER A 209 -0.22 -16.44 10.97
N THR A 210 0.63 -17.02 11.81
CA THR A 210 0.23 -17.70 13.07
C THR A 210 0.75 -16.93 14.28
N ASP A 211 1.21 -15.70 14.08
CA ASP A 211 1.97 -14.95 15.05
C ASP A 211 1.05 -14.26 16.07
N PRO A 212 1.04 -14.69 17.35
CA PRO A 212 0.10 -14.18 18.35
C PRO A 212 0.35 -12.72 18.71
N GLU A 213 1.56 -12.18 18.47
CA GLU A 213 1.87 -10.77 18.75
C GLU A 213 1.13 -9.79 17.82
N PHE A 214 0.55 -10.29 16.73
CA PHE A 214 -0.17 -9.50 15.73
C PHE A 214 -1.69 -9.75 15.70
N SER A 215 -2.21 -10.52 16.66
CA SER A 215 -3.64 -10.88 16.77
C SER A 215 -4.46 -9.96 17.69
N LYS A 216 -4.00 -8.73 17.92
CA LYS A 216 -4.64 -7.73 18.79
C LYS A 216 -5.04 -6.47 18.05
#